data_AF-A0A257CFW9-F1
#
_entry.id   AF-A0A257CFW9-F1
#
_cell.length_a   1.000
_cell.length_b   1.000
_cell.length_c   1.000
_cell.angle_alpha   90.00
_cell.angle_beta   90.00
_cell.angle_gamma   90.00
#
_symmetry.space_group_name_H-M   'P 1'
#
loop_
_entity.id
_entity.type
_entity.pdbx_description
1 polymer ?
#
loop_
_entity_poly.entity_id
_entity_poly.type
_entity_poly.pdbx_seq_one_letter_code
_entity_poly.pdbx_strand_id
1 'polypeptide(L)'
;MNRQPDQRTVKLQPLAQLIFASRWLQLPLYLGLILAQAVYVFHFWVELVHLIEAAFGNTHALEILVRSVGYDASKVPLTGLNETIIMLVVLGLIDVVMISNLLIMVIVGGYETFVSRLNLENHPDQPEWLSHVNASVLKVKLGTAIIGISSIHLLKTFINAESYSEKALLWQTLIHIAFLLSALAIAATDRLLHSPAQNDH
;
A
#
# COMPACT_ATOMS: atom_id res chain seq x y z
N MET A 1 -40.65 37.71 -32.01
CA MET A 1 -41.09 37.28 -30.67
C MET A 1 -40.12 36.18 -30.20
N ASN A 2 -39.01 36.54 -29.56
CA ASN A 2 -38.04 35.56 -29.02
C ASN A 2 -38.60 34.97 -27.73
N ARG A 3 -38.86 33.65 -27.70
CA ARG A 3 -39.17 32.93 -26.46
C ARG A 3 -37.85 32.53 -25.80
N GLN A 4 -37.56 33.09 -24.63
CA GLN A 4 -36.48 32.60 -23.76
C GLN A 4 -36.88 31.22 -23.21
N PRO A 5 -35.95 30.24 -23.15
CA PRO A 5 -36.24 28.97 -22.52
C PRO A 5 -36.29 29.14 -21.00
N ASP A 6 -37.38 28.64 -20.42
CA ASP A 6 -37.72 28.68 -18.99
C ASP A 6 -36.68 27.85 -18.19
N GLN A 7 -35.80 28.52 -17.44
CA GLN A 7 -34.79 27.87 -16.61
C GLN A 7 -35.43 27.30 -15.35
N ARG A 8 -35.92 26.06 -15.41
CA ARG A 8 -36.39 25.34 -14.23
C ARG A 8 -35.20 24.97 -13.35
N THR A 9 -35.02 25.70 -12.24
CA THR A 9 -34.08 25.33 -11.18
C THR A 9 -34.54 24.02 -10.52
N VAL A 10 -33.94 22.89 -10.89
CA VAL A 10 -34.20 21.61 -10.24
C VAL A 10 -33.66 21.67 -8.81
N LYS A 11 -34.56 21.76 -7.82
CA LYS A 11 -34.17 21.69 -6.40
C LYS A 11 -33.68 20.27 -6.12
N LEU A 12 -32.38 20.13 -5.86
CA LEU A 12 -31.76 18.85 -5.50
C LEU A 12 -32.41 18.29 -4.23
N GLN A 13 -32.80 17.01 -4.27
CA GLN A 13 -33.37 16.31 -3.11
C GLN A 13 -32.38 16.31 -1.93
N PRO A 14 -32.83 16.40 -0.66
CA PRO A 14 -31.95 16.48 0.52
C PRO A 14 -30.95 15.31 0.63
N LEU A 15 -31.33 14.13 0.16
CA LEU A 15 -30.47 12.95 0.12
C LEU A 15 -29.27 13.15 -0.83
N ALA A 16 -29.48 13.78 -1.98
CA ALA A 16 -28.41 14.10 -2.92
C ALA A 16 -27.41 15.10 -2.31
N GLN A 17 -27.91 16.14 -1.60
CA GLN A 17 -27.05 17.10 -0.92
C GLN A 17 -26.17 16.46 0.16
N LEU A 18 -26.72 15.50 0.92
CA LEU A 18 -25.96 14.71 1.90
C LEU A 18 -24.86 13.86 1.24
N ILE A 19 -25.17 13.19 0.13
CA ILE A 19 -24.19 12.40 -0.63
C ILE A 19 -23.07 13.31 -1.18
N PHE A 20 -23.40 14.49 -1.72
CA PHE A 20 -22.40 15.45 -2.19
C PHE A 20 -21.56 16.04 -1.04
N ALA A 21 -22.15 16.32 0.11
CA ALA A 21 -21.43 16.84 1.28
C ALA A 21 -20.41 15.83 1.85
N SER A 22 -20.65 14.52 1.71
CA SER A 22 -19.73 13.48 2.17
C SER A 22 -18.32 13.55 1.55
N ARG A 23 -18.15 14.25 0.42
CA ARG A 23 -16.84 14.45 -0.21
C ARG A 23 -15.89 15.33 0.62
N TRP A 24 -16.44 16.28 1.37
CA TRP A 24 -15.63 17.13 2.25
C TRP A 24 -14.97 16.32 3.37
N LEU A 25 -15.54 15.18 3.75
CA LEU A 25 -14.94 14.26 4.71
C LEU A 25 -13.72 13.53 4.12
N GLN A 26 -13.65 13.36 2.80
CA GLN A 26 -12.54 12.68 2.13
C GLN A 26 -11.30 13.57 2.02
N LEU A 27 -11.47 14.89 1.88
CA LEU A 27 -10.37 15.85 1.79
C LEU A 27 -9.36 15.74 2.95
N PRO A 28 -9.76 15.81 4.24
CA PRO A 28 -8.83 15.68 5.35
C PRO A 28 -8.20 14.28 5.43
N LEU A 29 -8.90 13.23 5.00
CA LEU A 29 -8.35 11.88 4.94
C LEU A 29 -7.21 11.78 3.92
N TYR A 30 -7.39 12.29 2.70
CA TYR A 30 -6.33 12.31 1.70
C TYR A 30 -5.15 13.18 2.11
N LEU A 31 -5.41 14.34 2.73
CA LEU A 31 -4.35 15.17 3.30
C LEU A 31 -3.56 14.41 4.37
N GLY A 32 -4.25 13.67 5.24
CA GLY A 32 -3.62 12.79 6.23
C GLY A 32 -2.76 11.70 5.60
N LEU A 33 -3.25 11.02 4.55
CA LEU A 33 -2.49 9.99 3.84
C LEU A 33 -1.26 10.56 3.13
N ILE A 34 -1.38 11.72 2.49
CA ILE A 34 -0.24 12.41 1.85
C ILE A 34 0.81 12.80 2.90
N LEU A 35 0.39 13.30 4.06
CA LEU A 35 1.30 13.64 5.15
C LEU A 35 1.98 12.40 5.73
N ALA A 36 1.24 11.29 5.91
CA ALA A 36 1.82 10.01 6.30
C ALA A 36 2.86 9.52 5.27
N GLN A 37 2.57 9.65 3.98
CA GLN A 37 3.52 9.33 2.91
C GLN A 37 4.80 10.18 3.00
N ALA A 38 4.68 11.48 3.27
CA ALA A 38 5.84 12.36 3.46
C ALA A 38 6.69 11.95 4.68
N VAL A 39 6.04 11.54 5.79
CA VAL A 39 6.73 11.01 6.96
C VAL A 39 7.50 9.73 6.63
N TYR A 40 6.92 8.80 5.87
CA TYR A 40 7.62 7.59 5.44
C TYR A 40 8.83 7.89 4.56
N VAL A 41 8.73 8.84 3.62
CA VAL A 41 9.85 9.26 2.77
C VAL A 41 10.96 9.88 3.62
N PHE A 42 10.60 10.73 4.58
CA PHE A 42 11.57 11.31 5.50
C PHE A 42 12.25 10.24 6.36
N HIS A 43 11.48 9.30 6.90
CA HIS A 43 11.99 8.18 7.69
C HIS A 43 12.98 7.33 6.89
N PHE A 44 12.64 6.98 5.64
CA PHE A 44 13.53 6.27 4.73
C PHE A 44 14.87 7.00 4.55
N TRP A 45 14.82 8.32 4.33
CA TRP A 45 16.03 9.13 4.18
C TRP A 45 16.90 9.12 5.44
N VAL A 46 16.29 9.26 6.61
CA VAL A 46 16.99 9.23 7.90
C VAL A 46 17.65 7.87 8.14
N GLU A 47 16.94 6.77 7.92
CA GLU A 47 17.53 5.42 8.06
C GLU A 47 18.66 5.17 7.07
N LEU A 48 18.52 5.66 5.83
CA LEU A 48 19.56 5.56 4.81
C LEU A 48 20.83 6.31 5.22
N VAL A 49 20.69 7.53 5.76
CA VAL A 49 21.83 8.31 6.26
C VAL A 49 22.51 7.58 7.42
N HIS A 50 21.76 7.05 8.38
CA HIS A 50 22.34 6.27 9.47
C HIS A 50 23.09 5.03 8.97
N LEU A 51 22.55 4.32 7.97
CA LEU A 51 23.24 3.17 7.35
C LEU A 51 24.58 3.60 6.74
N ILE A 52 24.61 4.71 6.02
CA ILE A 52 25.82 5.24 5.40
C ILE A 52 26.82 5.68 6.48
N GLU A 53 26.39 6.42 7.49
CA GLU A 53 27.25 6.86 8.60
C GLU A 53 27.84 5.67 9.38
N ALA A 54 27.04 4.65 9.65
CA ALA A 54 27.50 3.42 10.28
C ALA A 54 28.54 2.70 9.40
N ALA A 55 28.36 2.70 8.07
CA ALA A 55 29.32 2.14 7.11
C ALA A 55 30.67 2.89 7.12
N PHE A 56 30.66 4.19 7.42
CA PHE A 56 31.86 4.99 7.64
C PHE A 56 32.44 4.88 9.06
N GLY A 57 31.87 4.03 9.93
CA GLY A 57 32.38 3.76 11.28
C GLY A 57 31.75 4.59 12.40
N ASN A 58 30.62 5.27 12.16
CA ASN A 58 29.89 5.98 13.21
C ASN A 58 29.18 4.99 14.16
N THR A 59 29.66 4.90 15.40
CA THR A 59 29.14 3.97 16.42
C THR A 59 27.75 4.35 16.92
N HIS A 60 27.41 5.64 16.94
CA HIS A 60 26.09 6.11 17.35
C HIS A 60 25.03 5.77 16.28
N ALA A 61 25.36 5.96 15.00
CA ALA A 61 24.50 5.55 13.90
C ALA A 61 24.27 4.02 13.92
N LEU A 62 25.32 3.24 14.19
CA LEU A 62 25.21 1.78 14.35
C LEU A 62 24.26 1.38 15.48
N GLU A 63 24.33 2.03 16.64
CA GLU A 63 23.43 1.74 17.77
C GLU A 63 21.96 2.01 17.43
N ILE A 64 21.69 3.11 16.72
CA ILE A 64 20.33 3.44 16.26
C ILE A 64 19.79 2.34 15.34
N LEU A 65 20.61 1.89 14.37
CA LEU A 65 20.21 0.85 13.42
C LEU A 65 19.96 -0.50 14.10
N VAL A 66 20.85 -0.90 15.02
CA VAL A 66 20.71 -2.16 15.78
C VAL A 66 19.40 -2.17 16.56
N ARG A 67 19.04 -1.05 17.17
CA ARG A 67 17.77 -0.89 17.90
C ARG A 67 16.56 -0.87 16.97
N SER A 68 16.62 -0.20 15.82
CA SER A 68 15.49 -0.12 14.88
C SER A 68 15.14 -1.46 14.24
N VAL A 69 16.14 -2.32 14.01
CA VAL A 69 15.92 -3.65 13.42
C VAL A 69 15.59 -4.75 14.44
N GLY A 70 15.65 -4.46 15.74
CA GLY A 70 15.39 -5.43 16.80
C GLY A 70 16.47 -6.50 16.93
N TYR A 71 17.72 -6.15 16.62
CA TYR A 71 18.85 -7.06 16.79
C TYR A 71 19.28 -7.10 18.26
N ASP A 72 19.27 -8.28 18.86
CA ASP A 72 19.64 -8.47 20.25
C ASP A 72 21.17 -8.56 20.42
N ALA A 73 21.80 -7.40 20.63
CA ALA A 73 23.23 -7.27 20.86
C ALA A 73 23.73 -8.00 22.13
N SER A 74 22.84 -8.50 23.00
CA SER A 74 23.24 -9.30 24.16
C SER A 74 23.65 -10.73 23.80
N LYS A 75 23.20 -11.23 22.64
CA LYS A 75 23.48 -12.60 22.16
C LYS A 75 24.68 -12.67 21.23
N VAL A 76 24.95 -11.61 20.47
CA VAL A 76 26.07 -11.53 19.53
C VAL A 76 26.81 -10.19 19.72
N PRO A 77 28.11 -10.20 20.06
CA PRO A 77 28.86 -8.99 20.35
C PRO A 77 28.95 -8.04 19.14
N LEU A 78 28.66 -6.76 19.36
CA LEU A 78 28.81 -5.70 18.37
C LEU A 78 30.29 -5.30 18.25
N THR A 79 30.97 -5.80 17.23
CA THR A 79 32.33 -5.34 16.86
C THR A 79 32.32 -4.28 15.76
N GLY A 80 31.18 -4.09 15.09
CA GLY A 80 30.96 -3.16 13.98
C GLY A 80 29.72 -3.55 13.17
N LEU A 81 29.57 -2.99 11.97
CA LEU A 81 28.59 -3.50 11.02
C LEU A 81 29.00 -4.91 10.59
N ASN A 82 28.15 -5.89 10.86
CA ASN A 82 28.28 -7.24 10.34
C ASN A 82 27.24 -7.46 9.21
N GLU A 83 27.42 -8.54 8.45
CA GLU A 83 26.55 -8.87 7.31
C GLU A 83 25.07 -8.99 7.72
N THR A 84 24.79 -9.59 8.87
CA THR A 84 23.43 -9.75 9.40
C THR A 84 22.76 -8.41 9.68
N ILE A 85 23.45 -7.47 10.33
CA ILE A 85 22.93 -6.13 10.63
C ILE A 85 22.67 -5.38 9.32
N ILE A 86 23.61 -5.41 8.37
CA ILE A 86 23.44 -4.77 7.07
C ILE A 86 22.19 -5.33 6.37
N MET A 87 22.05 -6.64 6.31
CA MET A 87 20.90 -7.31 5.69
C MET A 87 19.58 -6.93 6.39
N LEU A 88 19.55 -6.90 7.73
CA LEU A 88 18.36 -6.53 8.50
C LEU A 88 17.96 -5.06 8.30
N VAL A 89 18.92 -4.14 8.21
CA VAL A 89 18.66 -2.72 7.94
C VAL A 89 18.15 -2.55 6.50
N VAL A 90 18.79 -3.19 5.53
CA VAL A 90 18.35 -3.16 4.13
C VAL A 90 16.94 -3.72 3.98
N LEU A 91 16.60 -4.83 4.66
CA LEU A 91 15.24 -5.36 4.67
C LEU A 91 14.23 -4.40 5.32
N GLY A 92 14.64 -3.66 6.35
CA GLY A 92 13.83 -2.58 6.93
C GLY A 92 13.56 -1.45 5.93
N LEU A 93 14.59 -0.97 5.23
CA LEU A 93 14.47 0.05 4.19
C LEU A 93 13.55 -0.42 3.05
N ILE A 94 13.65 -1.67 2.62
CA ILE A 94 12.79 -2.26 1.60
C ILE A 94 11.33 -2.27 2.07
N ASP A 95 11.08 -2.64 3.33
CA ASP A 95 9.73 -2.69 3.90
C ASP A 95 9.05 -1.31 3.92
N VAL A 96 9.79 -0.25 4.31
CA VAL A 96 9.30 1.14 4.24
C VAL A 96 8.90 1.55 2.83
N VAL A 97 9.68 1.13 1.82
CA VAL A 97 9.38 1.39 0.39
C VAL A 97 8.13 0.62 -0.06
N MET A 98 7.99 -0.64 0.37
CA MET A 98 6.81 -1.45 0.03
C MET A 98 5.51 -0.87 0.61
N ILE A 99 5.53 -0.44 1.86
CA ILE A 99 4.39 0.23 2.50
C ILE A 99 4.06 1.54 1.77
N SER A 100 5.07 2.33 1.41
CA SER A 100 4.91 3.58 0.65
C SER A 100 4.24 3.37 -0.71
N ASN A 101 4.65 2.33 -1.44
CA ASN A 101 4.05 2.02 -2.74
C ASN A 101 2.58 1.59 -2.62
N LEU A 102 2.24 0.82 -1.58
CA LEU A 102 0.84 0.48 -1.28
C LEU A 102 0.04 1.72 -0.92
N LEU A 103 0.58 2.60 -0.09
CA LEU A 103 -0.09 3.82 0.37
C LEU A 103 -0.40 4.74 -0.82
N ILE A 104 0.54 4.92 -1.75
CA ILE A 104 0.31 5.66 -3.02
C ILE A 104 -0.82 5.00 -3.82
N MET A 105 -0.82 3.66 -3.96
CA MET A 105 -1.89 2.94 -4.65
C MET A 105 -3.27 3.17 -4.00
N VAL A 106 -3.34 3.23 -2.68
CA VAL A 106 -4.57 3.52 -1.93
C VAL A 106 -5.02 4.97 -2.12
N ILE A 107 -4.10 5.94 -2.06
CA ILE A 107 -4.41 7.35 -2.31
C ILE A 107 -5.00 7.53 -3.71
N VAL A 108 -4.31 7.04 -4.74
CA VAL A 108 -4.72 7.21 -6.14
C VAL A 108 -6.01 6.46 -6.42
N GLY A 109 -6.10 5.18 -6.02
CA GLY A 109 -7.30 4.37 -6.25
C GLY A 109 -8.52 4.88 -5.49
N GLY A 110 -8.33 5.37 -4.26
CA GLY A 110 -9.38 6.02 -3.49
C GLY A 110 -9.86 7.31 -4.17
N TYR A 111 -8.92 8.17 -4.57
CA TYR A 111 -9.25 9.44 -5.22
C TYR A 111 -10.01 9.21 -6.52
N GLU A 112 -9.57 8.25 -7.33
CA GLU A 112 -10.27 7.86 -8.55
C GLU A 112 -11.70 7.37 -8.26
N THR A 113 -11.85 6.46 -7.29
CA THR A 113 -13.13 5.81 -7.01
C THR A 113 -14.17 6.78 -6.43
N PHE A 114 -13.75 7.67 -5.51
CA PHE A 114 -14.67 8.44 -4.68
C PHE A 114 -14.71 9.94 -5.00
N VAL A 115 -13.66 10.50 -5.61
CA VAL A 115 -13.59 11.93 -5.93
C VAL A 115 -13.72 12.17 -7.43
N SER A 116 -13.01 11.42 -8.29
CA SER A 116 -12.97 11.67 -9.73
C SER A 116 -14.17 11.13 -10.51
N ARG A 117 -14.67 9.93 -10.18
CA ARG A 117 -15.79 9.27 -10.92
C ARG A 117 -17.14 9.98 -10.80
N LEU A 118 -17.33 10.85 -9.81
CA LEU A 118 -18.62 11.51 -9.56
C LEU A 118 -18.72 12.92 -10.20
N ASN A 119 -17.98 13.21 -11.28
CA ASN A 119 -18.03 14.52 -11.95
C ASN A 119 -18.27 14.49 -13.48
N LEU A 120 -18.83 13.41 -14.04
CA LEU A 120 -19.11 13.34 -15.49
C LEU A 120 -20.42 12.58 -15.79
N GLU A 121 -21.55 13.20 -15.49
CA GLU A 121 -22.85 12.74 -16.02
C GLU A 121 -23.36 13.60 -17.19
N ASN A 122 -22.61 14.61 -17.68
CA ASN A 122 -23.07 15.49 -18.77
C ASN A 122 -21.96 16.05 -19.68
N HIS A 123 -21.11 15.21 -20.28
CA HIS A 123 -20.33 15.63 -21.46
C HIS A 123 -20.26 14.51 -22.52
N PRO A 124 -20.54 14.80 -23.81
CA PRO A 124 -20.55 13.82 -24.90
C PRO A 124 -19.17 13.22 -25.24
N ASP A 125 -18.09 13.72 -24.63
CA ASP A 125 -16.72 13.26 -24.85
C ASP A 125 -16.13 12.65 -23.56
N GLN A 126 -16.66 11.49 -23.15
CA GLN A 126 -16.02 10.66 -22.11
C GLN A 126 -14.90 9.84 -22.77
N PRO A 127 -13.64 9.95 -22.31
CA PRO A 127 -12.56 9.19 -22.95
C PRO A 127 -12.53 7.73 -22.47
N GLU A 128 -12.32 6.81 -23.41
CA GLU A 128 -12.53 5.35 -23.32
C GLU A 128 -11.71 4.61 -22.23
N TRP A 129 -10.75 5.28 -21.59
CA TRP A 129 -9.85 4.69 -20.58
C TRP A 129 -10.43 4.63 -19.15
N LEU A 130 -11.50 5.37 -18.84
CA LEU A 130 -12.12 5.42 -17.49
C LEU A 130 -13.23 4.37 -17.29
N SER A 131 -13.75 3.79 -18.38
CA SER A 131 -14.73 2.71 -18.35
C SER A 131 -14.10 1.33 -18.11
N HIS A 132 -12.77 1.20 -18.27
CA HIS A 132 -12.09 -0.09 -18.22
C HIS A 132 -10.96 -0.17 -17.18
N VAL A 133 -11.17 0.42 -16.01
CA VAL A 133 -10.40 0.02 -14.82
C VAL A 133 -10.99 -1.31 -14.36
N ASN A 134 -10.50 -2.39 -14.98
CA ASN A 134 -10.93 -3.75 -14.68
C ASN A 134 -10.71 -4.02 -13.18
N ALA A 135 -11.81 -4.19 -12.45
CA ALA A 135 -11.78 -4.43 -11.00
C ALA A 135 -10.90 -5.65 -10.65
N SER A 136 -10.76 -6.62 -11.56
CA SER A 136 -9.84 -7.75 -11.41
C SER A 136 -8.38 -7.33 -11.39
N VAL A 137 -7.97 -6.37 -12.24
CA VAL A 137 -6.58 -5.87 -12.27
C VAL A 137 -6.22 -5.12 -10.97
N LEU A 138 -7.15 -4.31 -10.44
CA LEU A 138 -6.95 -3.62 -9.17
C LEU A 138 -6.86 -4.60 -7.99
N LYS A 139 -7.73 -5.62 -7.95
CA LYS A 139 -7.71 -6.66 -6.91
C LYS A 139 -6.43 -7.48 -6.94
N VAL A 140 -5.95 -7.86 -8.12
CA VAL A 140 -4.70 -8.61 -8.29
C VAL A 140 -3.51 -7.77 -7.84
N LYS A 141 -3.41 -6.50 -8.28
CA LYS A 141 -2.32 -5.59 -7.87
C LYS A 141 -2.25 -5.40 -6.36
N LEU A 142 -3.41 -5.21 -5.72
CA LEU A 142 -3.50 -5.07 -4.26
C LEU A 142 -3.06 -6.38 -3.55
N GLY A 143 -3.56 -7.53 -4.02
CA GLY A 143 -3.22 -8.84 -3.46
C GLY A 143 -1.73 -9.15 -3.55
N THR A 144 -1.10 -8.90 -4.70
CA THR A 144 0.34 -9.08 -4.89
C THR A 144 1.15 -8.16 -3.99
N ALA A 145 0.73 -6.90 -3.81
CA ALA A 145 1.41 -5.97 -2.91
C ALA A 145 1.37 -6.43 -1.44
N ILE A 146 0.21 -6.89 -0.96
CA ILE A 146 0.04 -7.39 0.41
C ILE A 146 0.87 -8.66 0.65
N ILE A 147 0.87 -9.59 -0.31
CA ILE A 147 1.70 -10.80 -0.23
C ILE A 147 3.19 -10.43 -0.18
N GLY A 148 3.64 -9.53 -1.05
CA GLY A 148 5.04 -9.08 -1.08
C GLY A 148 5.50 -8.46 0.24
N ILE A 149 4.70 -7.55 0.82
CA ILE A 149 4.98 -6.96 2.15
C ILE A 149 5.09 -8.06 3.21
N SER A 150 4.13 -8.97 3.24
CA SER A 150 4.12 -10.08 4.19
C SER A 150 5.34 -11.01 4.03
N SER A 151 5.79 -11.28 2.80
CA SER A 151 6.98 -12.09 2.53
C SER A 151 8.27 -11.43 3.05
N ILE A 152 8.43 -10.11 2.84
CA ILE A 152 9.62 -9.37 3.32
C ILE A 152 9.69 -9.38 4.84
N HIS A 153 8.54 -9.20 5.50
CA HIS A 153 8.45 -9.31 6.96
C HIS A 153 8.85 -10.70 7.47
N LEU A 154 8.38 -11.77 6.83
CA LEU A 154 8.76 -13.14 7.19
C LEU A 154 10.27 -13.39 6.96
N LEU A 155 10.84 -12.86 5.88
CA LEU A 155 12.27 -12.98 5.59
C LEU A 155 13.12 -12.27 6.65
N LYS A 156 12.71 -11.06 7.06
CA LYS A 156 13.36 -10.31 8.16
C LYS A 156 13.34 -11.09 9.47
N THR A 157 12.22 -11.70 9.84
CA THR A 157 12.12 -12.50 11.07
C THR A 157 12.85 -13.83 10.97
N PHE A 158 12.90 -14.45 9.79
CA PHE A 158 13.68 -15.66 9.53
C PHE A 158 15.19 -15.41 9.71
N ILE A 159 15.71 -14.30 9.20
CA ILE A 159 17.13 -13.92 9.32
C ILE A 159 17.54 -13.69 10.77
N ASN A 160 16.64 -13.14 11.59
CA ASN A 160 16.89 -12.87 13.01
C ASN A 160 16.07 -13.79 13.92
N ALA A 161 15.90 -15.06 13.53
CA ALA A 161 14.97 -15.99 14.20
C ALA A 161 15.24 -16.17 15.70
N GLU A 162 16.49 -16.11 16.14
CA GLU A 162 16.87 -16.23 17.54
C GLU A 162 16.36 -15.07 18.42
N SER A 163 16.03 -13.93 17.83
CA SER A 163 15.47 -12.76 18.53
C SER A 163 13.94 -12.81 18.62
N TYR A 164 13.28 -13.76 17.96
CA TYR A 164 11.83 -13.91 17.96
C TYR A 164 11.39 -15.18 18.68
N SER A 165 10.21 -15.13 19.30
CA SER A 165 9.62 -16.34 19.88
C SER A 165 9.14 -17.30 18.78
N GLU A 166 9.29 -18.60 19.00
CA GLU A 166 8.79 -19.65 18.11
C GLU A 166 7.30 -19.44 17.78
N LYS A 167 6.50 -19.07 18.78
CA LYS A 167 5.07 -18.76 18.61
C LYS A 167 4.86 -17.60 17.62
N ALA A 168 5.68 -16.56 17.68
CA ALA A 168 5.58 -15.44 16.74
C ALA A 168 5.92 -15.87 15.31
N LEU A 169 7.00 -16.64 15.12
CA LEU A 169 7.39 -17.18 13.81
C LEU A 169 6.30 -18.07 13.21
N LEU A 170 5.69 -18.93 14.03
CA LEU A 170 4.59 -19.80 13.61
C LEU A 170 3.36 -18.99 13.16
N TRP A 171 2.92 -18.01 13.95
CA TRP A 171 1.77 -17.18 13.58
C TRP A 171 2.03 -16.32 12.33
N GLN A 172 3.23 -15.76 12.18
CA GLN A 172 3.60 -15.02 10.97
C GLN A 172 3.55 -15.92 9.74
N THR A 173 4.07 -17.14 9.85
CA THR A 173 4.06 -18.13 8.75
C THR A 173 2.62 -18.52 8.39
N LEU A 174 1.77 -18.78 9.39
CA LEU A 174 0.35 -19.11 9.17
C LEU A 174 -0.43 -17.96 8.49
N ILE A 175 -0.21 -16.72 8.94
CA ILE A 175 -0.84 -15.55 8.33
C ILE A 175 -0.38 -15.38 6.88
N HIS A 176 0.91 -15.58 6.60
CA HIS A 176 1.42 -15.50 5.23
C HIS A 176 0.80 -16.57 4.32
N ILE A 177 0.69 -17.81 4.80
CA ILE A 177 0.00 -18.89 4.07
C ILE A 177 -1.46 -18.51 3.80
N ALA A 178 -2.17 -17.91 4.77
CA ALA A 178 -3.54 -17.45 4.57
C ALA A 178 -3.65 -16.36 3.48
N PHE A 179 -2.70 -15.44 3.39
CA PHE A 179 -2.64 -14.46 2.30
C PHE A 179 -2.38 -15.10 0.93
N LEU A 180 -1.45 -16.07 0.84
CA LEU A 180 -1.19 -16.81 -0.40
C LEU A 180 -2.44 -17.57 -0.87
N LEU A 181 -3.13 -18.27 0.04
CA LEU A 181 -4.38 -18.97 -0.26
C LEU A 181 -5.48 -18.01 -0.71
N SER A 182 -5.56 -16.82 -0.09
CA SER A 182 -6.53 -15.79 -0.48
C SER A 182 -6.29 -15.27 -1.90
N ALA A 183 -5.03 -15.03 -2.29
CA ALA A 183 -4.72 -14.62 -3.65
C ALA A 183 -4.96 -15.72 -4.68
N LEU A 184 -4.67 -16.98 -4.35
CA LEU A 184 -5.00 -18.11 -5.20
C LEU A 184 -6.51 -18.23 -5.40
N ALA A 185 -7.32 -18.02 -4.35
CA ALA A 185 -8.77 -18.00 -4.45
C ALA A 185 -9.27 -16.87 -5.37
N ILE A 186 -8.69 -15.67 -5.26
CA ILE A 186 -9.02 -14.53 -6.12
C ILE A 186 -8.67 -14.84 -7.59
N ALA A 187 -7.47 -15.37 -7.86
CA ALA A 187 -7.04 -15.73 -9.20
C ALA A 187 -7.89 -16.86 -9.81
N ALA A 188 -8.26 -17.86 -9.02
CA ALA A 188 -9.16 -18.92 -9.44
C ALA A 188 -10.56 -18.39 -9.79
N THR A 189 -11.10 -17.49 -8.97
CA THR A 189 -12.40 -16.84 -9.23
C THR A 189 -12.35 -16.01 -10.51
N ASP A 190 -11.28 -15.26 -10.74
CA ASP A 190 -11.11 -14.43 -11.94
C ASP A 190 -11.04 -15.29 -13.22
N ARG A 191 -10.33 -16.42 -13.16
CA ARG A 191 -10.26 -17.40 -14.25
C ARG A 191 -11.62 -18.02 -14.57
N LEU A 192 -12.43 -18.33 -13.55
CA LEU A 192 -13.78 -18.89 -13.73
C LEU A 192 -14.74 -17.86 -14.36
N LEU A 193 -14.62 -16.59 -14.00
CA LEU A 193 -15.47 -15.51 -14.51
C LEU A 193 -15.11 -15.06 -15.94
N HIS A 194 -13.85 -15.18 -16.35
CA HIS A 194 -13.35 -14.77 -17.67
C HIS A 194 -13.03 -15.94 -18.60
N SER A 195 -13.55 -17.14 -18.32
CA SER A 195 -13.41 -18.28 -19.24
C SER A 195 -14.07 -17.91 -20.58
N PRO A 196 -13.35 -17.91 -21.71
CA PRO A 196 -13.95 -17.56 -22.99
C PRO A 196 -15.00 -18.60 -23.31
N ALA A 197 -16.24 -18.16 -23.50
CA ALA A 197 -17.24 -18.98 -24.16
C ALA A 197 -16.63 -19.39 -25.51
N GLN A 198 -16.32 -20.67 -25.62
CA GLN A 198 -15.89 -21.31 -26.84
C GLN A 198 -17.02 -21.09 -27.85
N ASN A 199 -16.83 -20.15 -28.77
CA ASN A 199 -17.73 -19.96 -29.90
C ASN A 199 -17.61 -21.20 -30.79
N ASP A 200 -18.49 -22.17 -30.56
CA ASP A 200 -18.88 -23.13 -31.57
C ASP A 200 -19.69 -22.36 -32.62
N HIS A 201 -19.10 -22.07 -33.79
CA HIS A 201 -19.74 -21.99 -35.10
C HIS A 201 -18.70 -21.94 -36.23
#